data_AF-A0A7D5MRC3-F1
#
_entry.id   AF-A0A7D5MRC3-F1
#
_cell.length_a   1.000
_cell.length_b   1.000
_cell.length_c   1.000
_cell.angle_alpha   90.00
_cell.angle_beta   90.00
_cell.angle_gamma   90.00
#
_symmetry.space_group_name_H-M   'P 1'
#
loop_
_entity.id
_entity.type
_entity.pdbx_description
1 polymer ?
#
loop_
_entity_poly.entity_id
_entity_poly.type
_entity_poly.pdbx_seq_one_letter_code
_entity_poly.pdbx_strand_id
1 'polypeptide(L)'
;MKKSKNDSPLLDKIEFSFQEAETHKTFHLPIDKNKYALFYTTVVNDKSLTEVPTEITAAFNQTPYASLTIMVQNQNYKNASDKNQLFQELQLLYKGDYYRLKLRDATGTNWIYFYHPRIYENALTLLRA
;
A
#
# COMPACT_ATOMS: atom_id res chain seq x y z
N MET A 1 36.68 -14.13 -6.13
CA MET A 1 35.43 -13.35 -6.17
C MET A 1 34.27 -14.27 -5.78
N LYS A 2 33.69 -14.09 -4.59
CA LYS A 2 32.48 -14.83 -4.20
C LYS A 2 31.28 -14.21 -4.92
N LYS A 3 30.56 -15.01 -5.71
CA LYS A 3 29.27 -14.62 -6.31
C LYS A 3 28.33 -14.26 -5.15
N SER A 4 27.98 -12.99 -5.02
CA SER A 4 26.85 -12.57 -4.19
C SER A 4 25.61 -13.26 -4.75
N LYS A 5 24.98 -14.14 -3.97
CA LYS A 5 23.62 -14.59 -4.29
C LYS A 5 22.76 -13.33 -4.29
N ASN A 6 22.08 -13.07 -5.39
CA ASN A 6 20.97 -12.12 -5.40
C ASN A 6 19.86 -12.77 -4.57
N ASP A 7 19.85 -12.49 -3.28
CA ASP A 7 18.73 -12.83 -2.41
C ASP A 7 17.59 -11.87 -2.74
N SER A 8 16.80 -12.22 -3.76
CA SER A 8 15.59 -11.49 -4.08
C SER A 8 14.67 -11.50 -2.86
N PRO A 9 14.15 -10.35 -2.40
CA PRO A 9 13.25 -10.31 -1.26
C PRO A 9 12.01 -11.18 -1.53
N LEU A 10 11.73 -12.11 -0.62
CA LEU A 10 10.56 -12.98 -0.71
C LEU A 10 9.33 -12.21 -0.22
N LEU A 11 8.27 -12.17 -1.04
CA LEU A 11 6.97 -11.61 -0.66
C LEU A 11 6.39 -12.40 0.54
N ASP A 12 6.35 -11.74 1.69
CA ASP A 12 5.93 -12.35 2.95
C ASP A 12 4.42 -12.25 3.12
N LYS A 13 3.91 -11.02 3.20
CA LYS A 13 2.49 -10.76 3.44
C LYS A 13 2.00 -9.51 2.73
N ILE A 14 0.70 -9.52 2.43
CA ILE A 14 -0.06 -8.38 1.95
C ILE A 14 -1.12 -8.11 3.00
N GLU A 15 -1.25 -6.87 3.43
CA GLU A 15 -2.12 -6.50 4.54
C GLU A 15 -2.91 -5.26 4.16
N PHE A 16 -4.23 -5.32 4.37
CA PHE A 16 -5.12 -4.19 4.25
C PHE A 16 -5.42 -3.66 5.64
N SER A 17 -5.12 -2.39 5.85
CA SER A 17 -5.28 -1.70 7.12
C SER A 17 -6.26 -0.55 6.94
N PHE A 18 -7.21 -0.38 7.86
CA PHE A 18 -8.12 0.75 7.82
C PHE A 18 -8.43 1.22 9.23
N GLN A 19 -8.68 2.53 9.35
CA GLN A 19 -9.12 3.12 10.60
C GLN A 19 -10.65 3.25 10.60
N GLU A 20 -11.28 2.70 11.63
CA GLU A 20 -12.71 2.87 11.85
C GLU A 20 -13.02 4.30 12.31
N ALA A 21 -14.00 4.95 11.69
CA ALA A 21 -14.30 6.36 11.92
C ALA A 21 -14.83 6.65 13.34
N GLU A 22 -15.61 5.73 13.92
CA GLU A 22 -16.25 5.93 15.23
C GLU A 22 -15.29 5.69 16.40
N THR A 23 -14.42 4.68 16.29
CA THR A 23 -13.56 4.26 17.40
C THR A 23 -12.10 4.67 17.23
N HIS A 24 -11.72 5.18 16.05
CA HIS A 24 -10.35 5.41 15.63
C HIS A 24 -9.43 4.17 15.73
N LYS A 25 -9.99 2.97 15.92
CA LYS A 25 -9.22 1.73 15.95
C LYS A 25 -8.71 1.40 14.56
N THR A 26 -7.45 0.98 14.49
CA THR A 26 -6.85 0.48 13.26
C THR A 26 -7.03 -1.04 13.21
N PHE A 27 -7.61 -1.51 12.12
CA PHE A 27 -7.73 -2.93 11.82
C PHE A 27 -6.68 -3.32 10.79
N HIS A 28 -6.17 -4.54 10.89
CA HIS A 28 -5.18 -5.11 9.98
C HIS A 28 -5.71 -6.47 9.51
N LEU A 29 -5.93 -6.62 8.21
CA LEU A 29 -6.48 -7.84 7.62
C LEU A 29 -5.51 -8.40 6.58
N PRO A 30 -5.10 -9.68 6.69
CA PRO A 30 -4.28 -10.29 5.66
C PRO A 30 -5.08 -10.41 4.36
N ILE A 31 -4.43 -10.11 3.23
CA ILE A 31 -5.02 -10.21 1.90
C ILE A 31 -4.43 -11.40 1.17
N ASP A 32 -5.29 -12.24 0.60
CA ASP A 32 -4.87 -13.34 -0.26
C ASP A 32 -4.16 -12.82 -1.51
N LYS A 33 -3.08 -13.50 -1.92
CA LYS A 33 -2.25 -13.09 -3.04
C LYS A 33 -3.02 -13.04 -4.37
N ASN A 34 -3.99 -13.93 -4.58
CA ASN A 34 -4.79 -13.93 -5.81
C ASN A 34 -5.78 -12.75 -5.81
N LYS A 35 -6.41 -12.45 -4.67
CA LYS A 35 -7.27 -11.26 -4.52
C LYS A 35 -6.48 -9.98 -4.79
N TYR A 36 -5.29 -9.87 -4.23
CA TYR A 36 -4.39 -8.76 -4.52
C TYR A 36 -4.01 -8.70 -6.01
N ALA A 37 -3.65 -9.81 -6.63
CA ALA A 37 -3.29 -9.85 -8.05
C ALA A 37 -4.42 -9.33 -8.94
N LEU A 38 -5.67 -9.73 -8.66
CA LEU A 38 -6.85 -9.22 -9.38
C LEU A 38 -7.02 -7.71 -9.19
N PHE A 39 -6.93 -7.21 -7.95
CA PHE A 39 -6.95 -5.77 -7.71
C PHE A 39 -5.81 -5.04 -8.44
N TYR A 40 -4.60 -5.60 -8.43
CA TYR A 40 -3.45 -4.99 -9.11
C TYR A 40 -3.70 -4.83 -10.61
N THR A 41 -4.40 -5.77 -11.26
CA THR A 41 -4.75 -5.64 -12.68
C THR A 41 -5.66 -4.44 -12.99
N THR A 42 -6.40 -3.92 -12.00
CA THR A 42 -7.26 -2.75 -12.22
C THR A 42 -6.46 -1.46 -12.24
N VAL A 43 -5.37 -1.38 -11.46
CA VAL A 43 -4.58 -0.15 -11.27
C VAL A 43 -3.25 -0.12 -12.02
N VAL A 44 -2.79 -1.27 -12.55
CA VAL A 44 -1.45 -1.39 -13.17
C VAL A 44 -1.20 -0.42 -14.33
N ASN A 45 -2.27 0.00 -15.02
CA ASN A 45 -2.19 0.91 -16.17
C ASN A 45 -2.47 2.37 -15.80
N ASP A 46 -2.74 2.67 -14.52
CA ASP A 46 -2.97 4.03 -14.09
C ASP A 46 -1.68 4.85 -14.23
N LYS A 47 -1.82 6.08 -14.69
CA LYS A 47 -0.72 7.03 -14.80
C LYS A 47 -0.66 7.88 -13.55
N SER A 48 0.55 8.16 -13.07
CA SER A 48 0.75 9.10 -11.99
C SER A 48 0.29 10.50 -12.42
N LEU A 49 -0.32 11.23 -11.49
CA LEU A 49 -0.64 12.64 -11.67
C LEU A 49 0.65 13.45 -11.72
N THR A 50 0.83 14.28 -12.75
CA THR A 50 1.95 15.22 -12.88
C THR A 50 1.78 16.42 -11.95
N GLU A 51 0.54 16.86 -11.77
CA GLU A 51 0.15 17.93 -10.87
C GLU A 51 -0.93 17.38 -9.93
N VAL A 52 -0.69 17.51 -8.63
CA VAL A 52 -1.61 17.03 -7.60
C VAL A 52 -2.33 18.23 -7.01
N PRO A 53 -3.67 18.29 -7.08
CA PRO A 53 -4.41 19.39 -6.46
C PRO A 53 -4.12 19.45 -4.96
N THR A 54 -4.02 20.67 -4.42
CA THR A 54 -3.69 20.90 -3.01
C THR A 54 -4.74 20.26 -2.10
N GLU A 55 -6.02 20.29 -2.49
CA GLU A 55 -7.11 19.65 -1.76
C GLU A 55 -6.93 18.13 -1.64
N ILE A 56 -6.41 17.46 -2.67
CA ILE A 56 -6.15 16.01 -2.63
C ILE A 56 -5.01 15.72 -1.65
N THR A 57 -3.92 16.49 -1.74
CA THR A 57 -2.80 16.34 -0.81
C THR A 57 -3.22 16.55 0.64
N ALA A 58 -4.05 17.58 0.90
CA ALA A 58 -4.58 17.87 2.22
C ALA A 58 -5.53 16.77 2.72
N ALA A 59 -6.38 16.22 1.85
CA ALA A 59 -7.34 15.18 2.22
C ALA A 59 -6.65 13.89 2.69
N PHE A 60 -5.51 13.53 2.10
CA PHE A 60 -4.70 12.40 2.57
C PHE A 60 -3.96 12.62 3.90
N ASN A 61 -3.90 13.85 4.39
CA ASN A 61 -3.35 14.15 5.72
C ASN A 61 -4.43 14.08 6.81
N GLN A 62 -5.68 13.85 6.42
CA GLN A 62 -6.80 13.70 7.33
C GLN A 62 -7.16 12.21 7.49
N THR A 63 -7.57 11.83 8.69
CA THR A 63 -8.16 10.52 8.98
C THR A 63 -9.67 10.55 8.72
N PRO A 64 -10.31 9.43 8.35
CA PRO A 64 -9.73 8.09 8.16
C PRO A 64 -9.11 7.91 6.77
N TYR A 65 -8.13 7.03 6.67
CA TYR A 65 -7.65 6.49 5.38
C TYR A 65 -7.54 4.96 5.48
N ALA A 66 -7.61 4.30 4.33
CA ALA A 66 -7.34 2.87 4.21
C ALA A 66 -6.00 2.68 3.49
N SER A 67 -5.25 1.66 3.87
CA SER A 67 -3.92 1.38 3.34
C SER A 67 -3.79 -0.09 2.94
N LEU A 68 -3.24 -0.34 1.78
CA LEU A 68 -2.80 -1.66 1.35
C LEU A 68 -1.28 -1.69 1.39
N THR A 69 -0.73 -2.55 2.24
CA THR A 69 0.70 -2.65 2.49
C THR A 69 1.23 -4.00 2.02
N ILE A 70 2.38 -3.96 1.36
CA ILE A 70 3.12 -5.15 0.95
C ILE A 70 4.36 -5.22 1.82
N MET A 71 4.55 -6.34 2.51
CA MET A 71 5.74 -6.59 3.32
C MET A 71 6.55 -7.74 2.73
N VAL A 72 7.86 -7.59 2.76
CA VAL A 72 8.81 -8.59 2.29
C VAL A 72 9.65 -9.08 3.47
N GLN A 73 10.05 -10.35 3.39
CA GLN A 73 10.99 -10.94 4.34
C GLN A 73 12.40 -10.49 4.00
N ASN A 74 13.07 -9.87 4.96
CA ASN A 74 14.49 -9.53 4.88
C ASN A 74 15.32 -10.75 5.28
N GLN A 75 15.89 -11.50 4.34
CA GLN A 75 16.63 -12.73 4.68
C GLN A 75 17.87 -12.50 5.57
N ASN A 76 18.34 -11.25 5.69
CA ASN A 76 19.51 -10.87 6.49
C ASN A 76 19.15 -10.11 7.78
N TYR A 77 17.96 -10.37 8.37
CA TYR A 77 17.56 -9.72 9.61
C TYR A 77 18.41 -10.18 10.81
N LYS A 78 18.85 -9.23 11.64
CA LYS A 78 19.55 -9.52 12.91
C LYS A 78 18.58 -9.61 14.09
N ASN A 79 17.44 -8.94 14.01
CA ASN A 79 16.40 -8.94 15.03
C ASN A 79 15.04 -9.32 14.41
N ALA A 80 14.14 -9.87 15.23
CA ALA A 80 12.78 -10.22 14.79
C ALA A 80 11.99 -9.00 14.26
N SER A 81 12.26 -7.79 14.79
CA SER A 81 11.69 -6.53 14.31
C SER A 81 12.09 -6.19 12.87
N ASP A 82 13.24 -6.68 12.41
CA ASP A 82 13.79 -6.38 11.09
C ASP A 82 13.41 -7.43 10.05
N LYS A 83 12.69 -8.47 10.48
CA LYS A 83 12.30 -9.62 9.66
C LYS A 83 11.36 -9.21 8.53
N ASN A 84 10.40 -8.33 8.83
CA ASN A 84 9.39 -7.89 7.89
C ASN A 84 9.59 -6.40 7.61
N GLN A 85 9.84 -6.07 6.35
CA GLN A 85 10.07 -4.70 5.93
C GLN A 85 8.95 -4.30 4.97
N LEU A 86 8.36 -3.13 5.22
CA LEU A 86 7.41 -2.50 4.30
C LEU A 86 8.12 -2.29 2.96
N PHE A 87 7.59 -2.88 1.90
CA PHE A 87 8.10 -2.73 0.54
C PHE A 87 7.35 -1.62 -0.20
N GLN A 88 6.02 -1.63 -0.05
CA GLN A 88 5.12 -0.71 -0.70
C GLN A 88 3.93 -0.41 0.21
N GLU A 89 3.53 0.85 0.24
CA GLU A 89 2.30 1.31 0.87
C GLU A 89 1.46 2.04 -0.17
N LEU A 90 0.23 1.60 -0.35
CA LEU A 90 -0.80 2.27 -1.13
C LEU A 90 -1.83 2.80 -0.14
N GLN A 91 -2.07 4.11 -0.13
CA GLN A 91 -3.13 4.72 0.66
C GLN A 91 -4.28 5.15 -0.24
N LEU A 92 -5.49 4.84 0.19
CA LEU A 92 -6.74 5.13 -0.50
C LEU A 92 -7.42 6.29 0.22
N LEU A 93 -7.85 7.28 -0.55
CA LEU A 93 -8.68 8.34 -0.01
C LEU A 93 -10.04 7.75 0.39
N TYR A 94 -10.51 8.06 1.60
CA TYR A 94 -11.77 7.52 2.10
C TYR A 94 -12.94 7.91 1.18
N LYS A 95 -13.64 6.90 0.63
CA LYS A 95 -14.75 7.07 -0.33
C LYS A 95 -14.39 7.93 -1.55
N GLY A 96 -13.11 7.93 -1.93
CA GLY A 96 -12.60 8.73 -3.04
C GLY A 96 -12.05 7.88 -4.19
N ASP A 97 -11.77 8.56 -5.29
CA ASP A 97 -11.17 7.99 -6.50
C ASP A 97 -9.65 8.14 -6.54
N TYR A 98 -9.06 8.78 -5.53
CA TYR A 98 -7.63 9.03 -5.48
C TYR A 98 -6.94 8.02 -4.58
N TYR A 99 -5.73 7.63 -4.98
CA TYR A 99 -4.82 6.87 -4.13
C TYR A 99 -3.40 7.40 -4.29
N ARG A 100 -2.57 7.15 -3.28
CA ARG A 100 -1.15 7.49 -3.30
C ARG A 100 -0.31 6.29 -2.95
N LEU A 101 0.86 6.18 -3.56
CA LEU A 101 1.77 5.06 -3.40
C LEU A 101 3.13 5.57 -2.95
N LYS A 102 3.72 4.84 -2.01
CA LYS A 102 5.08 5.05 -1.53
C LYS A 102 5.82 3.73 -1.55
N LEU A 103 6.97 3.74 -2.20
CA LEU A 103 7.93 2.64 -2.17
C LEU A 103 8.93 2.86 -1.05
N ARG A 104 9.41 1.76 -0.47
CA ARG A 104 10.39 1.79 0.63
C ARG A 104 11.63 2.64 0.33
N ASP A 105 12.19 2.48 -0.86
CA ASP A 105 13.48 3.08 -1.23
C ASP A 105 13.33 4.51 -1.80
N ALA A 106 12.12 5.08 -1.76
CA ALA A 106 11.93 6.49 -2.11
C ALA A 106 12.60 7.36 -1.05
N THR A 107 13.73 7.97 -1.38
CA THR A 107 14.39 8.96 -0.52
C THR A 107 13.49 10.18 -0.38
N GLY A 108 12.83 10.33 0.78
CA GLY A 108 11.94 11.45 1.12
C GLY A 108 10.45 11.07 1.29
N THR A 109 9.59 12.07 1.49
CA THR A 109 8.12 11.95 1.63
C THR A 109 7.39 11.89 0.28
N ASN A 110 8.02 11.34 -0.76
CA ASN A 110 7.51 11.42 -2.12
C ASN A 110 6.43 10.36 -2.38
N TRP A 111 5.23 10.69 -1.95
CA TRP A 111 4.02 10.02 -2.40
C TRP A 111 3.82 10.26 -3.89
N ILE A 112 3.54 9.19 -4.63
CA ILE A 112 3.13 9.26 -6.03
C ILE A 112 1.61 9.13 -6.05
N TYR A 113 0.92 10.09 -6.67
CA TYR A 113 -0.54 10.17 -6.65
C TYR A 113 -1.13 9.67 -7.96
N PHE A 114 -2.30 9.05 -7.85
CA PHE A 114 -3.02 8.44 -8.95
C PHE A 114 -4.53 8.72 -8.79
N TYR A 115 -5.23 8.64 -9.91
CA TYR A 115 -6.70 8.68 -9.97
C TYR A 115 -7.20 7.40 -10.63
N HIS A 116 -8.18 6.76 -10.00
CA HIS A 116 -8.89 5.62 -10.53
C HIS A 116 -10.33 5.62 -10.01
N PRO A 117 -11.34 5.65 -10.89
CA PRO A 117 -12.73 5.68 -10.48
C PRO A 117 -13.08 4.54 -9.53
N ARG A 118 -13.68 4.87 -8.38
CA ARG A 118 -14.17 3.93 -7.37
C ARG A 118 -13.08 3.04 -6.76
N ILE A 119 -11.85 3.53 -6.71
CA ILE A 119 -10.72 2.73 -6.20
C ILE A 119 -10.92 2.30 -4.75
N TYR A 120 -11.55 3.13 -3.93
CA TYR A 120 -11.86 2.80 -2.55
C TYR A 120 -12.83 1.60 -2.46
N GLU A 121 -13.94 1.63 -3.19
CA GLU A 121 -14.89 0.51 -3.21
C GLU A 121 -14.27 -0.76 -3.79
N ASN A 122 -13.47 -0.62 -4.86
CA ASN A 122 -12.77 -1.74 -5.47
C ASN A 122 -11.80 -2.38 -4.47
N ALA A 123 -11.07 -1.58 -3.69
CA ALA A 123 -10.16 -2.10 -2.68
C ALA A 123 -10.89 -2.80 -1.53
N LEU A 124 -12.09 -2.34 -1.13
CA LEU A 124 -12.89 -3.03 -0.11
C LEU A 124 -13.35 -4.43 -0.55
N THR A 125 -13.36 -4.74 -1.85
CA THR A 125 -13.65 -6.11 -2.31
C THR A 125 -12.60 -7.12 -1.85
N LEU A 126 -11.38 -6.68 -1.55
CA LEU A 126 -10.32 -7.51 -1.00
C LEU A 126 -10.68 -8.12 0.36
N LEU A 127 -11.59 -7.47 1.11
CA LEU A 127 -12.00 -7.88 2.46
C LEU A 127 -13.17 -8.86 2.48
N ARG A 128 -13.83 -9.07 1.34
CA ARG A 128 -14.99 -9.97 1.25
C ARG A 128 -14.51 -11.42 1.16
N ALA A 129 -15.28 -12.35 1.73
CA ALA A 129 -14.98 -13.78 1.69
C ALA A 129 -14.95 -14.30 0.25
#